data_AF-A0A061R4L9-F1
#
_entry.id   AF-A0A061R4L9-F1
#
_cell.length_a   1.000
_cell.length_b   1.000
_cell.length_c   1.000
_cell.angle_alpha   90.00
_cell.angle_beta   90.00
_cell.angle_gamma   90.00
#
_symmetry.space_group_name_H-M   'P 1'
#
loop_
_entity.id
_entity.type
_entity.pdbx_description
1 polymer ?
#
loop_
_entity_poly.entity_id
_entity_poly.type
_entity_poly.pdbx_seq_one_letter_code
_entity_poly.pdbx_strand_id
1 'polypeptide(L)'
;HLFKRHILKPSMAETKKESFRKYLESAGVIDALTKVLVSLYEEPNKPNDAVSTIVQLLGGPSAEEYNSLLAERDELKERLQRAEEELAQIKGEEQ
;
A
#
# COMPACT_ATOMS: atom_id res chain seq x y z
N HIS A 1 -12.77 17.06 -52.91
CA HIS A 1 -12.97 16.12 -51.78
C HIS A 1 -11.71 15.30 -51.59
N LEU A 2 -10.99 15.46 -50.47
CA LEU A 2 -10.04 14.46 -49.94
C LEU A 2 -9.58 14.78 -48.49
N PHE A 3 -10.28 15.68 -47.80
CA PHE A 3 -10.18 15.83 -46.34
C PHE A 3 -11.02 14.75 -45.66
N LYS A 4 -10.51 13.52 -45.66
CA LYS A 4 -11.02 12.45 -44.80
C LYS A 4 -9.83 11.66 -44.26
N ARG A 5 -8.90 12.39 -43.64
CA ARG A 5 -7.98 11.81 -42.66
C ARG A 5 -8.87 11.39 -41.51
N HIS A 6 -9.36 10.15 -41.57
CA HIS A 6 -9.86 9.43 -40.43
C HIS A 6 -8.69 9.40 -39.44
N ILE A 7 -8.67 10.40 -38.55
CA ILE A 7 -7.95 10.34 -37.30
C ILE A 7 -8.54 9.11 -36.63
N LEU A 8 -7.79 8.01 -36.64
CA LEU A 8 -8.15 6.75 -36.01
C LEU A 8 -8.52 7.10 -34.56
N LYS A 9 -9.81 7.09 -34.25
CA LYS A 9 -10.26 7.30 -32.88
C LYS A 9 -9.65 6.16 -32.06
N PRO A 10 -8.96 6.46 -30.95
CA PRO A 10 -8.39 5.41 -30.12
C PRO A 10 -9.48 4.44 -29.72
N SER A 11 -9.16 3.15 -29.76
CA SER A 11 -10.06 2.11 -29.28
C SER A 11 -10.49 2.42 -27.85
N MET A 12 -11.67 1.94 -27.45
CA MET A 12 -12.12 2.01 -26.05
C MET A 12 -11.09 1.44 -25.08
N ALA A 13 -10.33 0.42 -25.50
CA ALA A 13 -9.24 -0.15 -24.70
C ALA A 13 -8.05 0.80 -24.55
N GLU A 14 -7.68 1.52 -25.62
CA GLU A 14 -6.59 2.50 -25.60
C GLU A 14 -6.98 3.71 -24.76
N THR A 15 -8.23 4.17 -24.88
CA THR A 15 -8.78 5.26 -24.06
C THR A 15 -8.75 4.92 -22.57
N LYS A 16 -9.13 3.69 -22.19
CA LYS A 16 -9.06 3.23 -20.79
C LYS A 16 -7.62 3.17 -20.26
N LYS A 17 -6.69 2.65 -21.06
CA LYS A 17 -5.27 2.61 -20.69
C LYS A 17 -4.69 4.01 -20.49
N GLU A 18 -5.03 4.93 -21.39
CA GLU A 18 -4.60 6.33 -21.30
C GLU A 18 -5.15 7.02 -20.06
N SER A 19 -6.44 6.84 -19.76
CA SER A 19 -7.02 7.40 -18.53
C SER A 19 -6.36 6.85 -17.26
N PHE A 20 -5.99 5.56 -17.25
CA PHE A 20 -5.31 4.95 -16.11
C PHE A 20 -3.90 5.50 -15.93
N ARG A 21 -3.14 5.67 -17.03
CA ARG A 21 -1.82 6.31 -16.98
C ARG A 21 -1.90 7.72 -16.43
N LYS A 22 -2.81 8.54 -16.96
CA LYS A 22 -3.04 9.91 -16.48
C LYS A 22 -3.40 9.95 -14.99
N TYR A 23 -4.21 9.00 -14.52
CA TYR A 23 -4.52 8.88 -13.10
C TYR A 23 -3.27 8.62 -12.26
N LEU A 24 -2.42 7.67 -12.66
CA LEU A 24 -1.18 7.37 -11.93
C LEU A 24 -0.22 8.56 -11.94
N GLU A 25 -0.12 9.27 -13.06
CA GLU A 25 0.68 10.50 -13.19
C GLU A 25 0.12 11.61 -12.30
N SER A 26 -1.19 11.89 -12.36
CA SER A 26 -1.81 12.96 -11.58
C SER A 26 -1.84 12.67 -10.08
N ALA A 27 -1.91 11.39 -9.69
CA ALA A 27 -1.81 10.96 -8.31
C ALA A 27 -0.35 10.90 -7.80
N GLY A 28 0.64 11.19 -8.65
CA GLY A 28 2.05 11.21 -8.28
C GLY A 28 2.69 9.82 -8.11
N VAL A 29 1.99 8.74 -8.47
CA VAL A 29 2.49 7.35 -8.33
C VAL A 29 3.75 7.13 -9.16
N ILE A 30 3.77 7.67 -10.39
CA ILE A 30 4.92 7.53 -11.29
C ILE A 30 6.16 8.25 -10.73
N ASP A 31 5.99 9.45 -10.18
CA ASP A 31 7.07 10.22 -9.57
C ASP A 31 7.61 9.52 -8.31
N ALA A 32 6.72 9.04 -7.44
CA ALA A 32 7.12 8.30 -6.25
C ALA A 32 7.92 7.04 -6.60
N LEU A 33 7.42 6.20 -7.51
CA LEU A 33 8.14 5.00 -7.95
C LEU A 33 9.48 5.33 -8.61
N THR A 34 9.54 6.41 -9.41
CA THR A 34 10.79 6.87 -10.03
C THR A 34 11.82 7.23 -8.98
N LYS A 35 11.44 8.00 -7.95
CA LYS A 35 12.35 8.39 -6.85
C LYS A 35 12.87 7.19 -6.08
N VAL A 36 12.02 6.20 -5.78
CA VAL A 36 12.41 4.96 -5.12
C VAL A 36 13.44 4.19 -5.95
N LEU A 37 13.19 4.04 -7.25
CA LEU A 37 14.12 3.34 -8.15
C LEU A 37 15.45 4.08 -8.33
N VAL A 38 15.43 5.41 -8.37
CA VAL A 38 16.65 6.24 -8.39
C VAL A 38 17.43 6.05 -7.10
N SER A 39 16.78 6.14 -5.93
CA SER A 39 17.43 5.91 -4.63
C SER A 39 18.08 4.54 -4.56
N LEU A 40 17.38 3.49 -5.01
CA LEU A 40 17.95 2.14 -5.10
C LEU A 40 19.12 2.05 -6.08
N TYR A 41 19.07 2.78 -7.19
CA TYR A 41 20.16 2.80 -8.17
C TYR A 41 21.39 3.53 -7.64
N GLU A 42 21.22 4.59 -6.87
CA GLU A 42 22.30 5.38 -6.28
C GLU A 42 22.94 4.72 -5.06
N GLU A 43 22.23 3.79 -4.40
CA GLU A 43 22.74 3.11 -3.21
C GLU A 43 24.08 2.40 -3.48
N PRO A 44 25.20 2.79 -2.82
CA PRO A 44 26.51 2.20 -3.05
C PRO A 44 26.57 0.72 -2.64
N ASN A 45 25.82 0.34 -1.60
CA ASN A 45 25.74 -1.04 -1.12
C ASN A 45 24.33 -1.58 -1.36
N LYS A 46 24.12 -2.28 -2.48
CA LYS A 46 22.79 -2.78 -2.83
C LYS A 46 22.21 -3.65 -1.72
N PRO A 47 20.93 -3.43 -1.33
CA PRO A 47 20.31 -4.25 -0.31
C PRO A 47 20.20 -5.70 -0.79
N ASN A 48 20.39 -6.65 0.12
CA ASN A 48 20.20 -8.07 -0.15
C ASN A 48 18.73 -8.39 -0.48
N ASP A 49 17.79 -7.63 0.08
CA ASP A 49 16.36 -7.71 -0.21
C ASP A 49 15.84 -6.36 -0.74
N ALA A 50 15.93 -6.19 -2.05
CA ALA A 50 15.47 -4.99 -2.73
C ALA A 50 13.96 -4.77 -2.60
N VAL A 51 13.16 -5.85 -2.46
CA VAL A 51 11.69 -5.73 -2.37
C VAL A 51 11.31 -5.12 -1.03
N SER A 52 11.89 -5.61 0.07
CA SER A 52 11.68 -5.04 1.40
C SER A 52 12.08 -3.56 1.45
N THR A 53 13.23 -3.21 0.85
CA THR A 53 13.66 -1.80 0.77
C THR A 53 12.68 -0.93 -0.02
N ILE A 54 12.11 -1.40 -1.13
CA ILE A 54 11.09 -0.65 -1.88
C ILE A 54 9.87 -0.39 -1.02
N VAL A 55 9.39 -1.39 -0.28
CA VAL A 55 8.25 -1.26 0.61
C VAL A 55 8.53 -0.19 1.67
N GLN A 56 9.71 -0.20 2.27
CA GLN A 56 10.13 0.81 3.25
C GLN A 56 10.26 2.22 2.64
N LEU A 57 10.87 2.35 1.46
CA LEU A 57 11.02 3.65 0.78
C LEU A 57 9.68 4.25 0.34
N LEU A 58 8.65 3.42 0.14
CA LEU A 58 7.27 3.84 -0.09
C LEU A 58 6.49 4.15 1.20
N GLY A 59 7.14 4.07 2.36
CA GLY A 59 6.54 4.34 3.67
C GLY A 59 5.82 3.14 4.30
N GLY A 60 6.03 1.93 3.77
CA GLY A 60 5.55 0.70 4.38
C GLY A 60 6.41 0.28 5.58
N PRO A 61 5.87 -0.51 6.51
CA PRO A 61 6.63 -1.03 7.64
C PRO A 61 7.68 -2.03 7.17
N SER A 62 8.78 -2.11 7.91
CA SER A 62 9.70 -3.24 7.85
C SER A 62 9.00 -4.54 8.26
N ALA A 63 9.58 -5.68 7.87
CA ALA A 63 9.08 -6.98 8.32
C ALA A 63 9.05 -7.10 9.85
N GLU A 64 10.03 -6.50 10.53
CA GLU A 64 10.10 -6.51 12.00
C GLU A 64 8.99 -5.65 12.62
N GLU A 65 8.81 -4.41 12.15
CA GLU A 65 7.70 -3.55 12.60
C GLU A 65 6.34 -4.20 12.34
N TYR A 66 6.16 -4.82 11.18
CA TYR A 66 4.92 -5.54 10.86
C TYR A 66 4.67 -6.70 11.83
N ASN A 67 5.69 -7.49 12.15
CA ASN A 67 5.57 -8.58 13.11
C ASN A 67 5.29 -8.07 14.54
N SER A 68 5.93 -6.97 14.96
CA SER A 68 5.64 -6.33 16.24
C SER A 68 4.20 -5.85 16.32
N LEU A 69 3.68 -5.23 15.25
CA LEU A 69 2.28 -4.80 15.18
C LEU A 69 1.30 -5.99 15.26
N LEU A 70 1.64 -7.13 14.65
CA LEU A 70 0.83 -8.34 14.75
C LEU A 70 0.81 -8.89 16.18
N ALA A 71 1.95 -8.91 16.86
CA ALA A 71 2.06 -9.37 18.24
C ALA A 71 1.26 -8.45 19.19
N GLU A 72 1.41 -7.12 19.05
CA GLU A 72 0.66 -6.15 19.85
C GLU A 72 -0.86 -6.28 19.62
N ARG A 73 -1.28 -6.43 18.36
CA ARG A 73 -2.69 -6.68 18.02
C ARG A 73 -3.23 -7.91 18.75
N ASP A 74 -2.48 -8.99 18.79
CA ASP A 74 -2.92 -10.23 19.41
C ASP A 74 -2.97 -10.11 20.93
N GLU A 75 -1.99 -9.47 21.55
CA GLU A 75 -2.02 -9.15 22.98
C GLU A 75 -3.24 -8.30 23.35
N LEU A 76 -3.52 -7.25 22.56
CA LEU A 76 -4.66 -6.37 22.79
C LEU A 76 -5.99 -7.11 22.66
N LYS A 77 -6.11 -8.04 21.70
CA LYS A 77 -7.31 -8.88 21.55
C LYS A 77 -7.52 -9.78 22.76
N GLU A 78 -6.47 -10.43 23.25
CA GLU A 78 -6.59 -11.28 24.45
C GLU A 78 -6.97 -10.46 25.68
N ARG A 79 -6.38 -9.25 25.84
CA ARG A 79 -6.72 -8.35 26.93
C ARG A 79 -8.16 -7.87 26.86
N LEU A 80 -8.64 -7.55 25.66
CA LEU A 80 -10.03 -7.17 25.43
C LEU A 80 -10.97 -8.31 25.83
N GLN A 81 -10.69 -9.53 25.37
CA GLN A 81 -11.50 -10.70 25.71
C GLN A 81 -11.54 -10.93 27.24
N ARG A 82 -10.39 -10.88 27.92
CA ARG A 82 -10.34 -11.03 29.39
C ARG A 82 -11.17 -9.96 30.09
N ALA A 83 -11.04 -8.70 29.67
CA ALA A 83 -11.80 -7.61 30.25
C ALA A 83 -13.32 -7.76 30.01
N GLU A 84 -13.72 -8.25 28.84
CA GLU A 84 -15.13 -8.53 28.53
C GLU A 84 -15.69 -9.68 29.38
N GLU A 85 -14.90 -10.74 29.61
CA GLU A 85 -15.27 -11.86 30.50
C GLU A 85 -15.42 -11.39 31.96
N GLU A 86 -14.48 -10.60 32.47
CA GLU A 86 -14.54 -10.02 33.82
C GLU A 86 -15.77 -9.11 33.99
N LEU A 87 -16.05 -8.26 33.00
CA LEU A 87 -17.25 -7.40 33.01
C LEU A 87 -18.55 -8.20 33.00
N ALA A 88 -18.59 -9.33 32.30
CA ALA A 88 -19.76 -10.20 32.27
C ALA A 88 -19.99 -10.90 33.62
N GLN A 89 -18.92 -11.32 34.29
CA GLN A 89 -18.99 -11.94 35.62
C GLN A 89 -19.51 -10.94 36.67
N ILE A 90 -18.90 -9.75 36.76
CA ILE A 90 -19.30 -8.73 37.75
C ILE A 90 -20.76 -8.32 37.56
N LYS A 91 -21.20 -8.10 36.32
CA LYS A 91 -22.60 -7.75 36.03
C LYS A 91 -23.58 -8.89 36.30
N GLY A 92 -23.14 -10.14 36.19
CA GLY A 92 -23.94 -11.31 36.53
C GLY A 92 -24.05 -11.54 38.04
N GLU A 93 -23.09 -11.07 38.83
CA GLU A 93 -23.09 -11.15 40.30
C GLU A 93 -23.90 -10.03 40.98
N GLU A 94 -24.14 -8.92 40.28
CA GLU A 94 -24.96 -7.79 40.78
C GLU A 94 -26.49 -7.97 40.55
N GLN A 95 -26.93 -9.09 39.95
CA GLN A 95 -28.35 -9.44 39.72
C GLN A 95 -28.83 -10.56 40.66
#